data_AF-A0A7Y3E5J8-F1
#
_entry.id   AF-A0A7Y3E5J8-F1
#
_cell.length_a   1.000
_cell.length_b   1.000
_cell.length_c   1.000
_cell.angle_alpha   90.00
_cell.angle_beta   90.00
_cell.angle_gamma   90.00
#
_symmetry.space_group_name_H-M   'P 1'
#
loop_
_entity.id
_entity.type
_entity.pdbx_description
1 polymer ?
#
loop_
_entity_poly.entity_id
_entity_poly.type
_entity_poly.pdbx_seq_one_letter_code
_entity_poly.pdbx_strand_id
1 'polypeptide(L)'
;MLLTVVSAGHADFDFESIEGLTPGEQYRQLSLLMLVAGGVDPQLLALLEADNAAVQERANLKLDDFVTPLVRIVNPDTLLDNAAQMIRFAQQHRAEIEERMTAIVQANPILISMVDVNAIAADAIIIRNSIADSIEYSEVIDDPERPRLLENFRDQTIYLRNMMEYNEFQEKLASITNQAIIDLGGRLDAYQRMFNEDVDDDLIRRRVESAQIMNEQTGSRYEDQAMMRNTELLMMLILMESQVRR
;
A
#
# COMPACT_ATOMS: atom_id res chain seq x y z
N MET A 1 -5.97 17.50 60.12
CA MET A 1 -5.73 16.42 59.14
C MET A 1 -5.48 17.08 57.79
N LEU A 2 -4.21 17.28 57.44
CA LEU A 2 -3.83 17.65 56.07
C LEU A 2 -3.72 16.34 55.28
N LEU A 3 -4.64 16.14 54.33
CA LEU A 3 -4.47 15.10 53.31
C LEU A 3 -3.37 15.56 52.35
N THR A 4 -2.17 15.00 52.51
CA THR A 4 -1.13 15.00 51.50
C THR A 4 -1.59 14.13 50.34
N VAL A 5 -1.95 14.77 49.23
CA VAL A 5 -2.08 14.09 47.93
C VAL A 5 -0.68 13.61 47.56
N VAL A 6 -0.47 12.30 47.63
CA VAL A 6 0.74 11.66 47.12
C VAL A 6 0.70 11.81 45.61
N SER A 7 1.60 12.63 45.07
CA SER A 7 1.89 12.64 43.64
C SER A 7 2.56 11.31 43.31
N ALA A 8 1.81 10.40 42.70
CA ALA A 8 2.36 9.18 42.14
C ALA A 8 3.31 9.57 41.01
N GLY A 9 4.59 9.17 41.06
CA GLY A 9 5.56 9.46 40.00
C GLY A 9 5.14 8.78 38.69
N HIS A 10 4.60 9.54 37.75
CA HIS A 10 4.14 9.04 36.44
C HIS A 10 5.37 8.67 35.59
N ALA A 11 5.30 7.59 34.81
CA ALA A 11 6.24 7.32 33.75
C ALA A 11 6.19 8.49 32.75
N ASP A 12 7.36 8.95 32.33
CA ASP A 12 7.58 10.15 31.54
C ASP A 12 7.32 9.86 30.04
N PHE A 13 6.12 9.37 29.70
CA PHE A 13 5.61 9.52 28.35
C PHE A 13 5.15 10.97 28.22
N ASP A 14 6.07 11.82 27.81
CA ASP A 14 5.85 13.25 27.68
C ASP A 14 6.21 13.71 26.26
N PHE A 15 5.73 14.89 25.89
CA PHE A 15 6.11 15.48 24.62
C PHE A 15 7.55 16.01 24.63
N GLU A 16 8.10 16.38 25.79
CA GLU A 16 9.45 16.96 25.87
C GLU A 16 10.53 15.93 25.47
N SER A 17 10.37 14.65 25.83
CA SER A 17 11.29 13.59 25.39
C SER A 17 11.28 13.35 23.88
N ILE A 18 10.15 13.64 23.22
CA ILE A 18 9.98 13.49 21.77
C ILE A 18 10.53 14.71 21.04
N GLU A 19 10.31 15.93 21.56
CA GLU A 19 10.72 17.19 20.91
C GLU A 19 12.23 17.30 20.66
N GLY A 20 13.06 16.61 21.45
CA GLY A 20 14.52 16.56 21.27
C GLY A 20 15.01 15.68 20.11
N LEU A 21 14.13 14.89 19.48
CA LEU A 21 14.47 13.96 18.41
C LEU A 21 14.44 14.61 17.03
N THR A 22 15.04 13.96 16.04
CA THR A 22 14.92 14.32 14.62
C THR A 22 13.46 14.16 14.15
N PRO A 23 12.99 14.96 13.17
CA PRO A 23 11.58 14.92 12.74
C PRO A 23 11.08 13.53 12.30
N GLY A 24 11.95 12.70 11.73
CA GLY A 24 11.61 11.33 11.34
C GLY A 24 11.35 10.44 12.54
N GLU A 25 12.21 10.53 13.55
CA GLU A 25 12.13 9.78 14.81
C GLU A 25 10.95 10.26 15.66
N GLN A 26 10.67 11.55 15.67
CA GLN A 26 9.45 12.10 16.27
C GLN A 26 8.21 11.47 15.63
N TYR A 27 8.15 11.49 14.29
CA TYR A 27 7.05 10.89 13.55
C TYR A 27 6.93 9.38 13.81
N ARG A 28 8.05 8.65 13.82
CA ARG A 28 8.10 7.22 14.13
C ARG A 28 7.53 6.92 15.53
N GLN A 29 7.99 7.62 16.56
CA GLN A 29 7.55 7.37 17.93
C GLN A 29 6.08 7.73 18.15
N LEU A 30 5.63 8.87 17.61
CA LEU A 30 4.22 9.26 17.68
C LEU A 30 3.31 8.28 16.94
N SER A 31 3.74 7.81 15.76
CA SER A 31 3.02 6.80 14.98
C SER A 31 2.95 5.46 15.73
N LEU A 32 4.07 5.02 16.31
CA LEU A 32 4.15 3.78 17.08
C LEU A 32 3.21 3.82 18.29
N LEU A 33 3.21 4.93 19.02
CA LEU A 33 2.33 5.15 20.17
C LEU A 33 0.84 5.08 19.77
N MET A 34 0.47 5.70 18.65
CA MET A 34 -0.87 5.62 18.09
C MET A 34 -1.27 4.20 17.67
N LEU A 35 -0.36 3.43 17.09
CA LEU A 35 -0.62 2.04 16.65
C LEU A 35 -0.73 1.07 17.82
N VAL A 36 0.04 1.27 18.89
CA VAL A 36 -0.03 0.42 20.09
C VAL A 36 -1.32 0.69 20.86
N ALA A 37 -1.69 1.95 21.06
CA ALA A 37 -2.93 2.32 21.76
C ALA A 37 -4.19 2.17 20.90
N GLY A 38 -4.03 2.04 19.58
CA GLY A 38 -5.12 1.95 18.63
C GLY A 38 -6.04 0.76 18.89
N GLY A 39 -7.32 1.05 19.15
CA GLY A 39 -8.37 0.05 19.35
C GLY A 39 -8.46 -0.52 20.77
N VAL A 40 -7.52 -0.23 21.67
CA VAL A 40 -7.54 -0.79 23.04
C VAL A 40 -8.88 -0.49 23.73
N ASP A 41 -9.54 -1.55 24.21
CA ASP A 41 -10.80 -1.45 24.95
C ASP A 41 -10.60 -0.68 26.27
N PRO A 42 -11.42 0.33 26.61
CA PRO A 42 -11.34 1.00 27.89
C PRO A 42 -11.42 0.07 29.10
N GLN A 43 -12.12 -1.07 28.98
CA GLN A 43 -12.19 -2.09 30.03
C GLN A 43 -10.85 -2.80 30.20
N LEU A 44 -10.13 -3.06 29.10
CA LEU A 44 -8.79 -3.63 29.17
C LEU A 44 -7.82 -2.65 29.83
N LEU A 45 -7.91 -1.36 29.49
CA LEU A 45 -7.10 -0.35 30.16
C LEU A 45 -7.40 -0.27 31.66
N ALA A 46 -8.67 -0.31 32.06
CA ALA A 46 -9.06 -0.30 33.47
C ALA A 46 -8.51 -1.54 34.22
N LEU A 47 -8.53 -2.71 33.58
CA LEU A 47 -7.93 -3.94 34.10
C LEU A 47 -6.41 -3.80 34.30
N LEU A 48 -5.72 -3.23 33.31
CA LEU A 48 -4.28 -2.93 33.41
C LEU A 48 -3.95 -1.87 34.46
N GLU A 49 -4.89 -1.00 34.84
CA GLU A 49 -4.67 0.05 35.83
C GLU A 49 -4.98 -0.38 37.27
N ALA A 50 -5.91 -1.31 37.45
CA ALA A 50 -6.32 -1.83 38.76
C ALA A 50 -5.18 -2.59 39.47
N ASP A 51 -4.26 -3.17 38.70
CA ASP A 51 -3.10 -3.93 39.18
C ASP A 51 -1.96 -3.02 39.70
N ASN A 52 -1.94 -1.76 39.27
CA ASN A 52 -0.77 -0.86 39.38
C ASN A 52 -0.59 -0.18 40.76
N ALA A 53 -1.43 -0.50 41.74
CA ALA A 53 -1.36 0.10 43.08
C ALA A 53 -0.23 -0.48 43.96
N ALA A 54 0.38 -1.60 43.57
CA ALA A 54 1.28 -2.38 44.43
C ALA A 54 2.79 -2.29 44.09
N VAL A 55 3.19 -1.75 42.93
CA VAL A 55 4.61 -1.78 42.48
C VAL A 55 5.36 -0.51 42.93
N GLN A 56 6.38 -0.70 43.79
CA GLN A 56 7.16 0.38 44.43
C GLN A 56 8.41 0.83 43.64
N GLU A 57 8.90 0.04 42.69
CA GLU A 57 9.99 0.42 41.78
C GLU A 57 9.45 0.52 40.34
N ARG A 58 9.19 1.75 39.91
CA ARG A 58 8.77 2.04 38.53
C ARG A 58 10.02 2.17 37.68
N ALA A 59 10.30 1.18 36.85
CA ALA A 59 11.26 1.38 35.77
C ALA A 59 10.60 2.26 34.70
N ASN A 60 11.19 3.42 34.37
CA ASN A 60 10.74 4.26 33.27
C ASN A 60 11.26 3.66 31.96
N LEU A 61 10.42 2.89 31.27
CA LEU A 61 10.77 2.29 29.98
C LEU A 61 10.48 3.29 28.85
N LYS A 62 11.44 3.45 27.93
CA LYS A 62 11.21 4.19 26.68
C LYS A 62 10.47 3.30 25.69
N LEU A 63 9.84 3.92 24.70
CA LEU A 63 9.09 3.22 23.67
C LEU A 63 9.94 2.18 22.90
N ASP A 64 11.22 2.51 22.63
CA ASP A 64 12.16 1.61 21.96
C ASP A 64 12.54 0.39 22.83
N ASP A 65 12.44 0.50 24.16
CA ASP A 65 12.80 -0.59 25.07
C ASP A 65 11.80 -1.76 24.97
N PHE A 66 10.53 -1.49 24.68
CA PHE A 66 9.49 -2.52 24.51
C PHE A 66 9.69 -3.41 23.29
N VAL A 67 10.44 -2.93 22.28
CA VAL A 67 10.76 -3.72 21.09
C VAL A 67 11.84 -4.77 21.42
N THR A 68 12.65 -4.52 22.45
CA THR A 68 13.73 -5.43 22.83
C THR A 68 13.23 -6.67 23.57
N PRO A 69 13.78 -7.87 23.30
CA PRO A 69 13.37 -9.09 24.01
C PRO A 69 13.61 -9.05 25.52
N LEU A 70 14.56 -8.22 26.00
CA LEU A 70 14.97 -8.18 27.41
C LEU A 70 13.86 -7.66 28.32
N VAL A 71 13.12 -6.63 27.90
CA VAL A 71 12.02 -6.06 28.69
C VAL A 71 10.89 -7.07 28.89
N ARG A 72 10.68 -7.98 27.93
CA ARG A 72 9.67 -9.05 28.02
C ARG A 72 9.99 -10.12 29.06
N ILE A 73 11.28 -10.36 29.33
CA ILE A 73 11.74 -11.50 30.14
C ILE A 73 11.91 -11.11 31.61
N VAL A 74 12.25 -9.85 31.89
CA VAL A 74 12.79 -9.47 33.21
C VAL A 74 11.70 -9.11 34.22
N ASN A 75 10.59 -8.47 33.81
CA ASN A 75 9.47 -8.19 34.72
C ASN A 75 8.14 -7.87 33.97
N PRO A 76 7.22 -8.84 33.81
CA PRO A 76 5.93 -8.66 33.14
C PRO A 76 5.07 -7.56 33.77
N ASP A 77 5.07 -7.44 35.09
CA ASP A 77 4.24 -6.46 35.81
C ASP A 77 4.73 -5.03 35.51
N THR A 78 6.05 -4.83 35.50
CA THR A 78 6.64 -3.55 35.09
C THR A 78 6.35 -3.21 33.63
N LEU A 79 6.28 -4.22 32.75
CA LEU A 79 5.89 -4.01 31.36
C LEU A 79 4.42 -3.55 31.28
N LEU A 80 3.52 -4.21 32.00
CA LEU A 80 2.09 -3.88 32.03
C LEU A 80 1.83 -2.48 32.63
N ASP A 81 2.55 -2.12 33.70
CA ASP A 81 2.52 -0.78 34.30
C ASP A 81 2.87 0.30 33.28
N ASN A 82 3.99 0.13 32.57
CA ASN A 82 4.44 1.11 31.58
C ASN A 82 3.53 1.09 30.34
N ALA A 83 3.00 -0.07 29.95
CA ALA A 83 2.06 -0.18 28.85
C ALA A 83 0.73 0.52 29.14
N ALA A 84 0.18 0.36 30.36
CA ALA A 84 -1.03 1.07 30.79
C ALA A 84 -0.83 2.59 30.72
N GLN A 85 0.33 3.08 31.17
CA GLN A 85 0.67 4.50 31.13
C GLN A 85 0.82 5.02 29.70
N MET A 86 1.53 4.30 28.84
CA MET A 86 1.66 4.61 27.42
C MET A 86 0.30 4.69 26.73
N ILE A 87 -0.56 3.68 26.92
CA ILE A 87 -1.89 3.60 26.31
C ILE A 87 -2.76 4.75 26.82
N ARG A 88 -2.74 5.03 28.12
CA ARG A 88 -3.48 6.14 28.72
C ARG A 88 -3.03 7.48 28.13
N PHE A 89 -1.72 7.73 28.07
CA PHE A 89 -1.16 8.94 27.48
C PHE A 89 -1.63 9.10 26.02
N ALA A 90 -1.50 8.05 25.21
CA ALA A 90 -1.94 8.05 23.83
C ALA A 90 -3.44 8.34 23.66
N GLN A 91 -4.28 7.76 24.52
CA GLN A 91 -5.73 7.98 24.47
C GLN A 91 -6.10 9.40 24.90
N GLN A 92 -5.44 9.96 25.91
CA GLN A 92 -5.71 11.30 26.43
C GLN A 92 -5.20 12.40 25.48
N HIS A 93 -4.05 12.21 24.85
CA HIS A 93 -3.39 13.20 24.00
C HIS A 93 -3.53 12.93 22.50
N ARG A 94 -4.47 12.06 22.10
CA ARG A 94 -4.65 11.63 20.71
C ARG A 94 -4.71 12.78 19.71
N ALA A 95 -5.56 13.78 19.97
CA ALA A 95 -5.74 14.91 19.07
C ALA A 95 -4.46 15.75 18.91
N GLU A 96 -3.71 15.92 20.01
CA GLU A 96 -2.44 16.65 20.00
C GLU A 96 -1.35 15.88 19.25
N ILE A 97 -1.31 14.55 19.42
CA ILE A 97 -0.40 13.66 18.67
C ILE A 97 -0.69 13.76 17.17
N GLU A 98 -1.96 13.67 16.77
CA GLU A 98 -2.39 13.78 15.37
C GLU A 98 -2.04 15.15 14.77
N GLU A 99 -2.24 16.24 15.52
CA GLU A 99 -1.86 17.60 15.10
C GLU A 99 -0.33 17.72 14.91
N ARG A 100 0.46 17.25 15.88
CA ARG A 100 1.93 17.28 15.80
C ARG A 100 2.45 16.44 14.63
N MET A 101 1.93 15.23 14.43
CA MET A 101 2.26 14.40 13.27
C MET A 101 1.94 15.10 11.96
N THR A 102 0.77 15.75 11.87
CA THR A 102 0.37 16.52 10.69
C THR A 102 1.32 17.69 10.43
N ALA A 103 1.70 18.43 11.46
CA ALA A 103 2.67 19.52 11.36
C ALA A 103 4.04 19.03 10.88
N ILE A 104 4.51 17.89 11.40
CA ILE A 104 5.78 17.27 10.98
C ILE A 104 5.74 16.86 9.51
N VAL A 105 4.65 16.22 9.07
CA VAL A 105 4.44 15.82 7.66
C VAL A 105 4.44 17.03 6.73
N GLN A 106 3.75 18.10 7.11
CA GLN A 106 3.69 19.33 6.32
C GLN A 106 5.04 20.03 6.23
N ALA A 107 5.81 20.05 7.32
CA ALA A 107 7.13 20.66 7.37
C ALA A 107 8.20 19.83 6.66
N ASN A 108 8.09 18.50 6.67
CA ASN A 108 9.14 17.58 6.22
C ASN A 108 8.62 16.46 5.28
N PRO A 109 7.91 16.77 4.18
CA PRO A 109 7.20 15.76 3.39
C PRO A 109 8.13 14.69 2.78
N ILE A 110 9.31 15.08 2.31
CA ILE A 110 10.29 14.16 1.73
C ILE A 110 10.83 13.20 2.79
N LEU A 111 11.19 13.73 3.97
CA LEU A 111 11.76 12.92 5.04
C LEU A 111 10.74 11.90 5.56
N ILE A 112 9.48 12.30 5.71
CA ILE A 112 8.41 11.39 6.13
C ILE A 112 8.09 10.34 5.06
N SER A 113 8.20 10.68 3.77
CA SER A 113 8.04 9.68 2.70
C SER A 113 9.10 8.56 2.71
N MET A 114 10.25 8.80 3.36
CA MET A 114 11.32 7.81 3.51
C MET A 114 11.19 6.97 4.80
N VAL A 115 10.26 7.32 5.70
CA VAL A 115 10.03 6.55 6.93
C VAL A 115 9.35 5.24 6.57
N ASP A 116 9.91 4.14 7.05
CA ASP A 116 9.35 2.81 6.85
C ASP A 116 8.15 2.59 7.77
N VAL A 117 6.95 2.84 7.24
CA VAL A 117 5.68 2.64 7.96
C VAL A 117 5.45 1.17 8.33
N ASN A 118 5.95 0.23 7.53
CA ASN A 118 5.80 -1.20 7.81
C ASN A 118 6.70 -1.61 8.99
N ALA A 119 7.90 -1.04 9.11
CA ALA A 119 8.75 -1.25 10.30
C ALA A 119 8.08 -0.74 11.58
N ILE A 120 7.42 0.43 11.51
CA ILE A 120 6.66 0.97 12.66
C ILE A 120 5.49 0.03 13.03
N ALA A 121 4.76 -0.46 12.04
CA ALA A 121 3.67 -1.41 12.26
C ALA A 121 4.17 -2.74 12.86
N ALA A 122 5.31 -3.23 12.40
CA ALA A 122 5.95 -4.43 12.95
C ALA A 122 6.35 -4.25 14.42
N ASP A 123 6.98 -3.12 14.75
CA ASP A 123 7.32 -2.76 16.13
C ASP A 123 6.06 -2.69 17.01
N ALA A 124 4.97 -2.08 16.51
CA ALA A 124 3.71 -2.00 17.23
C ALA A 124 3.12 -3.39 17.51
N ILE A 125 3.16 -4.30 16.54
CA ILE A 125 2.69 -5.69 16.69
C ILE A 125 3.54 -6.44 17.73
N ILE A 126 4.85 -6.22 17.72
CA ILE A 126 5.79 -6.78 18.71
C ILE A 126 5.39 -6.30 20.11
N ILE A 127 5.17 -5.01 20.32
CA ILE A 127 4.78 -4.45 21.62
C ILE A 127 3.43 -5.00 22.06
N ARG A 128 2.42 -4.99 21.17
CA ARG A 128 1.07 -5.51 21.48
C ARG A 128 1.08 -6.98 21.86
N ASN A 129 1.85 -7.83 21.17
CA ASN A 129 2.00 -9.23 21.56
C ASN A 129 2.66 -9.37 22.94
N SER A 130 3.67 -8.56 23.24
CA SER A 130 4.34 -8.57 24.55
C SER A 130 3.37 -8.24 25.68
N ILE A 131 2.49 -7.25 25.46
CA ILE A 131 1.45 -6.87 26.40
C ILE A 131 0.44 -8.01 26.56
N ALA A 132 -0.02 -8.59 25.44
CA ALA A 132 -0.98 -9.70 25.46
C ALA A 132 -0.43 -10.92 26.23
N ASP A 133 0.83 -11.29 25.98
CA ASP A 133 1.49 -12.41 26.67
C ASP A 133 1.67 -12.09 28.16
N SER A 134 2.03 -10.85 28.50
CA SER A 134 2.18 -10.43 29.90
C SER A 134 0.83 -10.44 30.64
N ILE A 135 -0.28 -10.09 29.98
CA ILE A 135 -1.64 -10.21 30.55
C ILE A 135 -2.03 -11.68 30.76
N GLU A 136 -1.67 -12.55 29.80
CA GLU A 136 -1.99 -13.99 29.87
C GLU A 136 -1.27 -14.69 31.02
N TYR A 137 0.00 -14.35 31.24
CA TYR A 137 0.84 -14.97 32.28
C TYR A 137 0.86 -14.23 33.62
N SER A 138 0.23 -13.05 33.72
CA SER A 138 0.10 -12.37 35.02
C SER A 138 -0.77 -13.20 35.96
N GLU A 139 -0.20 -13.55 37.10
CA GLU A 139 -0.88 -14.22 38.21
C GLU A 139 -1.72 -13.25 39.05
N VAL A 140 -1.52 -11.94 38.86
CA VAL A 140 -2.14 -10.88 39.68
C VAL A 140 -3.47 -10.41 39.10
N ILE A 141 -3.63 -10.48 37.77
CA ILE A 141 -4.87 -10.14 37.08
C ILE A 141 -5.89 -11.28 37.21
N ASP A 142 -6.72 -11.22 38.27
CA ASP A 142 -7.85 -12.11 38.50
C ASP A 142 -9.18 -11.43 38.13
N ASP A 143 -9.42 -11.25 36.83
CA ASP A 143 -10.67 -10.72 36.28
C ASP A 143 -11.37 -11.79 35.41
N PRO A 144 -12.66 -12.11 35.65
CA PRO A 144 -13.40 -13.09 34.86
C PRO A 144 -13.59 -12.68 33.38
N GLU A 145 -13.55 -11.39 33.06
CA GLU A 145 -13.64 -10.84 31.70
C GLU A 145 -12.28 -10.81 30.98
N ARG A 146 -11.17 -11.06 31.69
CA ARG A 146 -9.81 -11.07 31.12
C ARG A 146 -9.70 -11.87 29.82
N PRO A 147 -10.22 -13.11 29.69
CA PRO A 147 -10.08 -13.88 28.46
C PRO A 147 -10.72 -13.18 27.25
N ARG A 148 -11.90 -12.60 27.43
CA ARG A 148 -12.61 -11.88 26.36
C ARG A 148 -11.89 -10.59 25.98
N LEU A 149 -11.42 -9.82 26.97
CA LEU A 149 -10.68 -8.58 26.72
C LEU A 149 -9.35 -8.85 26.01
N LEU A 150 -8.66 -9.93 26.37
CA LEU A 150 -7.44 -10.38 25.73
C LEU A 150 -7.68 -10.85 24.29
N GLU A 151 -8.76 -11.60 24.04
CA GLU A 151 -9.14 -12.04 22.69
C GLU A 151 -9.41 -10.84 21.79
N ASN A 152 -10.22 -9.87 22.25
CA ASN A 152 -10.48 -8.63 21.51
C ASN A 152 -9.18 -7.87 21.17
N PHE A 153 -8.23 -7.81 22.10
CA PHE A 153 -6.95 -7.15 21.88
C PHE A 153 -6.05 -7.90 20.89
N ARG A 154 -6.08 -9.24 20.91
CA ARG A 154 -5.40 -10.10 19.93
C ARG A 154 -5.99 -9.93 18.54
N ASP A 155 -7.31 -9.90 18.41
CA ASP A 155 -8.00 -9.70 17.13
C ASP A 155 -7.61 -8.37 16.47
N GLN A 156 -7.52 -7.30 17.26
CA GLN A 156 -7.04 -6.01 16.75
C GLN A 156 -5.58 -6.03 16.32
N THR A 157 -4.75 -6.80 17.02
CA THR A 157 -3.34 -6.98 16.66
C THR A 157 -3.21 -7.79 15.36
N ILE A 158 -4.06 -8.80 15.17
CA ILE A 158 -4.18 -9.56 13.90
C ILE A 158 -4.64 -8.63 12.78
N TYR A 159 -5.63 -7.78 13.02
CA TYR A 159 -6.09 -6.80 12.03
C TYR A 159 -4.96 -5.87 11.59
N LEU A 160 -4.18 -5.34 12.54
CA LEU A 160 -3.01 -4.51 12.25
C LEU A 160 -1.97 -5.26 11.40
N ARG A 161 -1.67 -6.53 11.75
CA ARG A 161 -0.78 -7.39 10.97
C ARG A 161 -1.30 -7.59 9.55
N ASN A 162 -2.58 -7.91 9.38
CA ASN A 162 -3.17 -8.14 8.07
C ASN A 162 -3.08 -6.88 7.18
N MET A 163 -3.24 -5.68 7.77
CA MET A 163 -3.07 -4.43 7.03
C MET A 163 -1.63 -4.19 6.61
N MET A 164 -0.66 -4.44 7.49
CA MET A 164 0.77 -4.37 7.15
C MET A 164 1.15 -5.37 6.05
N GLU A 165 0.75 -6.64 6.20
CA GLU A 165 1.00 -7.69 5.21
C GLU A 165 0.35 -7.38 3.86
N TYR A 166 -0.86 -6.80 3.88
CA TYR A 166 -1.52 -6.36 2.66
C TYR A 166 -0.73 -5.26 1.95
N ASN A 167 -0.22 -4.26 2.68
CA ASN A 167 0.60 -3.19 2.11
C ASN A 167 1.89 -3.74 1.48
N GLU A 168 2.60 -4.63 2.19
CA GLU A 168 3.80 -5.28 1.67
C GLU A 168 3.49 -6.13 0.42
N PHE A 169 2.34 -6.82 0.42
CA PHE A 169 1.88 -7.56 -0.74
C PHE A 169 1.58 -6.64 -1.95
N GLN A 170 0.95 -5.48 -1.74
CA GLN A 170 0.73 -4.51 -2.82
C GLN A 170 2.04 -3.98 -3.41
N GLU A 171 3.03 -3.67 -2.57
CA GLU A 171 4.34 -3.22 -3.03
C GLU A 171 5.04 -4.31 -3.87
N LYS A 172 5.01 -5.56 -3.41
CA LYS A 172 5.53 -6.71 -4.17
C LYS A 172 4.81 -6.89 -5.50
N LEU A 173 3.48 -6.77 -5.53
CA LEU A 173 2.70 -6.85 -6.79
C LEU A 173 3.08 -5.73 -7.76
N ALA A 174 3.26 -4.50 -7.28
CA ALA A 174 3.71 -3.39 -8.10
C ALA A 174 5.11 -3.65 -8.67
N SER A 175 6.04 -4.14 -7.84
CA SER A 175 7.39 -4.51 -8.29
C SER A 175 7.37 -5.61 -9.35
N ILE A 176 6.59 -6.69 -9.16
CA ILE A 176 6.47 -7.78 -10.13
C ILE A 176 5.86 -7.27 -11.44
N THR A 177 4.85 -6.41 -11.35
CA THR A 177 4.18 -5.82 -12.51
C THR A 177 5.14 -4.95 -13.31
N ASN A 178 5.93 -4.11 -12.65
CA ASN A 178 6.96 -3.30 -13.30
C ASN A 178 8.00 -4.18 -14.00
N GLN A 179 8.45 -5.26 -13.36
CA GLN A 179 9.36 -6.21 -13.99
C GLN A 179 8.73 -6.89 -15.22
N ALA A 180 7.47 -7.32 -15.12
CA ALA A 180 6.75 -7.94 -16.22
C ALA A 180 6.55 -6.97 -17.40
N ILE A 181 6.32 -5.68 -17.14
CA ILE A 181 6.23 -4.63 -18.17
C ILE A 181 7.57 -4.51 -18.92
N ILE A 182 8.69 -4.47 -18.19
CA ILE A 182 10.02 -4.39 -18.78
C ILE A 182 10.29 -5.63 -19.65
N ASP A 183 10.02 -6.82 -19.12
CA ASP A 183 10.25 -8.09 -19.83
C ASP A 183 9.38 -8.20 -21.10
N LEU A 184 8.11 -7.81 -21.02
CA LEU A 184 7.19 -7.79 -22.16
C LEU A 184 7.63 -6.76 -23.20
N GLY A 185 8.03 -5.56 -22.77
CA GLY A 185 8.57 -4.52 -23.66
C GLY A 185 9.81 -5.01 -24.41
N GLY A 186 10.73 -5.69 -23.72
CA GLY A 186 11.90 -6.30 -24.34
C GLY A 186 11.54 -7.40 -25.36
N ARG A 187 10.55 -8.25 -25.05
CA ARG A 187 10.06 -9.27 -26.00
C ARG A 187 9.39 -8.64 -27.22
N LEU A 188 8.56 -7.62 -27.04
CA LEU A 188 7.89 -6.92 -28.14
C LEU A 188 8.90 -6.21 -29.04
N ASP A 189 9.91 -5.55 -28.47
CA ASP A 189 11.00 -4.94 -29.24
C ASP A 189 11.79 -6.00 -30.02
N ALA A 190 12.08 -7.16 -29.41
CA ALA A 190 12.73 -8.27 -30.10
C ALA A 190 11.87 -8.82 -31.27
N TYR A 191 10.55 -8.98 -31.08
CA TYR A 191 9.65 -9.37 -32.16
C TYR A 191 9.61 -8.30 -33.26
N GLN A 192 9.55 -7.03 -32.91
CA GLN A 192 9.54 -5.94 -33.88
C GLN A 192 10.82 -5.90 -34.72
N ARG A 193 12.00 -6.15 -34.11
CA ARG A 193 13.25 -6.27 -34.86
C ARG A 193 13.24 -7.48 -35.78
N MET A 194 12.80 -8.64 -35.31
CA MET A 194 12.70 -9.84 -36.16
C MET A 194 11.73 -9.60 -37.33
N PHE A 195 10.58 -8.97 -37.09
CA PHE A 195 9.67 -8.59 -38.17
C PHE A 195 10.32 -7.61 -39.15
N ASN A 196 11.00 -6.57 -38.66
CA ASN A 196 11.65 -5.58 -39.54
C ASN A 196 12.89 -6.13 -40.27
N GLU A 197 13.59 -7.13 -39.71
CA GLU A 197 14.77 -7.76 -40.32
C GLU A 197 14.38 -8.87 -41.32
N ASP A 198 13.34 -9.66 -41.03
CA ASP A 198 12.89 -10.76 -41.90
C ASP A 198 11.86 -10.33 -42.97
N VAL A 199 11.21 -9.18 -42.80
CA VAL A 199 10.25 -8.64 -43.78
C VAL A 199 10.90 -7.52 -44.58
N ASP A 200 11.17 -7.79 -45.86
CA ASP A 200 11.61 -6.77 -46.83
C ASP A 200 10.43 -5.85 -47.20
N ASP A 201 10.29 -4.76 -46.45
CA ASP A 201 9.25 -3.74 -46.65
C ASP A 201 9.23 -3.19 -48.08
N ASP A 202 10.39 -3.11 -48.74
CA ASP A 202 10.50 -2.67 -50.13
C ASP A 202 9.92 -3.71 -51.10
N LEU A 203 10.10 -5.00 -50.83
CA LEU A 203 9.51 -6.08 -51.63
C LEU A 203 7.98 -6.12 -51.49
N ILE A 204 7.45 -5.91 -50.28
CA ILE A 204 5.99 -5.83 -50.06
C ILE A 204 5.42 -4.61 -50.78
N ARG A 205 6.06 -3.45 -50.64
CA ARG A 205 5.63 -2.21 -51.30
C ARG A 205 5.60 -2.36 -52.82
N ARG A 206 6.65 -2.94 -53.42
CA ARG A 206 6.70 -3.24 -54.85
C ARG A 206 5.60 -4.21 -55.29
N ARG A 207 5.28 -5.23 -54.48
CA ARG A 207 4.19 -6.17 -54.78
C ARG A 207 2.83 -5.50 -54.74
N VAL A 208 2.56 -4.65 -53.74
CA VAL A 208 1.31 -3.89 -53.65
C VAL A 208 1.18 -2.93 -54.84
N GLU A 209 2.23 -2.19 -55.16
CA GLU A 209 2.27 -1.28 -56.31
C GLU A 209 2.05 -2.04 -57.63
N SER A 210 2.70 -3.20 -57.81
CA SER A 210 2.50 -4.04 -58.98
C SER A 210 1.07 -4.57 -59.11
N ALA A 211 0.43 -4.94 -57.99
CA ALA A 211 -0.96 -5.39 -57.97
C ALA A 211 -1.93 -4.25 -58.29
N GLN A 212 -1.65 -3.03 -57.80
CA GLN A 212 -2.41 -1.82 -58.13
C GLN A 212 -2.33 -1.51 -59.63
N ILE A 213 -1.12 -1.50 -60.19
CA ILE A 213 -0.88 -1.28 -61.63
C ILE A 213 -1.60 -2.35 -62.46
N MET A 214 -1.52 -3.64 -62.07
CA MET A 214 -2.23 -4.71 -62.77
C MET A 214 -3.74 -4.54 -62.72
N ASN A 215 -4.29 -4.09 -61.58
CA ASN A 215 -5.73 -3.86 -61.43
C ASN A 215 -6.20 -2.68 -62.28
N GLU A 216 -5.45 -1.57 -62.30
CA GLU A 216 -5.73 -0.40 -63.14
C GLU A 216 -5.63 -0.71 -64.63
N GLN A 217 -4.59 -1.43 -65.05
CA GLN A 217 -4.44 -1.89 -66.45
C GLN A 217 -5.56 -2.84 -66.86
N THR A 218 -6.02 -3.69 -65.94
CA THR A 218 -7.14 -4.60 -66.19
C THR A 218 -8.45 -3.83 -66.32
N GLY A 219 -8.70 -2.85 -65.44
CA GLY A 219 -9.87 -1.96 -65.51
C GLY A 219 -9.93 -1.17 -66.82
N SER A 220 -8.83 -0.50 -67.19
CA SER A 220 -8.73 0.26 -68.45
C SER A 220 -8.94 -0.63 -69.69
N ARG A 221 -8.40 -1.85 -69.71
CA ARG A 221 -8.65 -2.81 -70.80
C ARG A 221 -10.12 -3.23 -70.90
N TYR A 222 -10.80 -3.39 -69.77
CA TYR A 222 -12.23 -3.70 -69.78
C TYR A 222 -13.08 -2.53 -70.27
N GLU A 223 -12.70 -1.29 -69.91
CA GLU A 223 -13.35 -0.07 -70.40
C GLU A 223 -13.17 0.10 -71.91
N ASP A 224 -11.94 -0.08 -72.43
CA ASP A 224 -11.64 -0.01 -73.86
C ASP A 224 -12.44 -1.06 -74.66
N GLN A 225 -12.51 -2.30 -74.16
CA GLN A 225 -13.31 -3.36 -74.78
C GLN A 225 -14.81 -3.09 -74.74
N ALA A 226 -15.31 -2.52 -73.64
CA ALA A 226 -16.72 -2.14 -73.50
C ALA A 226 -17.07 -1.00 -74.47
N MET A 227 -16.18 -0.01 -74.63
CA MET A 227 -16.34 1.09 -75.57
C MET A 227 -16.35 0.58 -77.02
N MET A 228 -15.41 -0.29 -77.40
CA MET A 228 -15.41 -0.90 -78.74
C MET A 228 -16.71 -1.66 -79.03
N ARG A 229 -17.15 -2.52 -78.10
CA ARG A 229 -18.41 -3.27 -78.26
C ARG A 229 -19.63 -2.36 -78.36
N ASN A 230 -19.67 -1.28 -77.58
CA ASN A 230 -20.76 -0.31 -77.66
C ASN A 230 -20.75 0.41 -79.02
N THR A 231 -19.57 0.74 -79.54
CA THR A 231 -19.40 1.34 -80.86
C THR A 231 -19.85 0.40 -81.98
N GLU A 232 -19.50 -0.90 -81.89
CA GLU A 232 -19.98 -1.94 -82.82
C GLU A 232 -21.50 -2.11 -82.77
N LEU A 233 -22.09 -2.14 -81.57
CA LEU A 233 -23.54 -2.23 -81.39
C LEU A 233 -24.25 -1.01 -81.97
N LEU A 234 -23.77 0.20 -81.72
CA LEU A 234 -24.31 1.43 -82.31
C LEU A 234 -24.23 1.41 -83.84
N MET A 235 -23.12 0.92 -84.41
CA MET A 235 -22.95 0.81 -85.85
C MET A 235 -23.90 -0.22 -86.47
N MET A 236 -24.10 -1.37 -85.82
CA MET A 236 -25.12 -2.35 -86.24
C MET A 236 -26.53 -1.77 -86.14
N LEU A 237 -26.83 -0.98 -85.10
CA LEU A 237 -28.15 -0.38 -84.92
C LEU A 237 -28.44 0.67 -86.00
N ILE A 238 -27.45 1.51 -86.35
CA ILE A 238 -27.54 2.46 -87.47
C ILE A 238 -27.72 1.73 -88.80
N LEU A 239 -26.98 0.63 -89.03
CA LEU A 239 -27.13 -0.18 -90.23
C LEU A 239 -28.53 -0.81 -90.31
N MET A 240 -29.06 -1.33 -89.21
CA MET A 240 -30.43 -1.86 -89.15
C MET A 240 -31.48 -0.76 -89.37
N GLU A 241 -31.36 0.41 -88.74
CA GLU A 241 -32.27 1.54 -88.97
C GLU A 241 -32.21 2.06 -90.42
N SER A 242 -31.03 2.01 -91.06
CA SER A 242 -30.87 2.36 -92.48
C SER A 242 -31.54 1.36 -93.42
N GLN A 243 -31.71 0.10 -93.01
CA GLN A 243 -32.42 -0.94 -93.75
C GLN A 243 -33.95 -0.86 -93.57
N VAL A 244 -34.43 -0.30 -92.45
CA VAL A 244 -35.87 -0.12 -92.18
C VAL A 244 -36.47 1.12 -92.88
N ARG A 245 -35.63 2.08 -93.34
CA ARG A 245 -36.07 3.27 -94.10
C ARG A 245 -36.01 3.13 -95.64
N ARG A 246 -36.18 1.93 -96.19
CA ARG A 246 -36.43 1.71 -97.63
C ARG A 246 -37.82 1.16 -97.89
#